data_AF-A0A7C3Z3S4-F1
#
_entry.id   AF-A0A7C3Z3S4-F1
#
_cell.length_a   1.000
_cell.length_b   1.000
_cell.length_c   1.000
_cell.angle_alpha   90.00
_cell.angle_beta   90.00
_cell.angle_gamma   90.00
#
_symmetry.space_group_name_H-M   'P 1'
#
loop_
_entity.id
_entity.type
_entity.pdbx_description
1 polymer ?
#
loop_
_entity_poly.entity_id
_entity_poly.type
_entity_poly.pdbx_seq_one_letter_code
_entity_poly.pdbx_strand_id
1 'polypeptide(L)'
;MRKLHFNYKDVFTACRLGFSAKKMWMMFLGFLFGFILFIVFGYLAHLAGGVPFAQIWEEYRLCPSLPFGLPFYSYLLWAIGALLFLISLGAAGTAISKVTYEQLRGEEFYEIRESFRYAKKNFRSWFFSPLLIILFILVIIVCGLILGLLTKIPYVGELILSVFSLPAFAASLFIVYLGIVFLFTLIIGPAIVGVTKNDIFDTLFEVFSSLNEQPWRLVLYTILLGILKWVGMIVLGFFTVLSTRVGITILNLLVRGKLESILSSASYFVRLAPPDFAPIWIKGFHQGLLNLLGIGYLSNEGLFFNPPNVTMGIASVIFAIAFYLLFLFVLSYGGAIWFSGTTLIYLVLVKKKDDRNLLEVKEEEEEIKPEGVKEETRPEEVKPETKAESETAGN
;
A
#
# COMPACT_ATOMS: atom_id res chain seq x y z
N MET A 1 20.14 -17.07 -7.42
CA MET A 1 19.38 -17.15 -6.15
C MET A 1 20.19 -16.56 -5.00
N ARG A 2 19.65 -15.59 -4.26
CA ARG A 2 20.33 -14.98 -3.10
C ARG A 2 20.12 -15.86 -1.87
N LYS A 3 21.19 -16.32 -1.21
CA LYS A 3 21.06 -17.09 0.04
C LYS A 3 20.55 -16.18 1.17
N LEU A 4 19.39 -16.52 1.74
CA LEU A 4 18.83 -15.87 2.93
C LEU A 4 19.30 -16.58 4.19
N HIS A 5 19.45 -15.84 5.29
CA HIS A 5 19.81 -16.41 6.60
C HIS A 5 18.58 -16.88 7.40
N PHE A 6 17.39 -16.53 6.94
CA PHE A 6 16.10 -16.74 7.59
C PHE A 6 16.04 -16.15 9.00
N ASN A 7 16.56 -14.93 9.17
CA ASN A 7 16.56 -14.20 10.43
C ASN A 7 16.55 -12.66 10.24
N TYR A 8 16.66 -11.92 11.35
CA TYR A 8 16.59 -10.47 11.38
C TYR A 8 17.61 -9.78 10.46
N LYS A 9 18.75 -10.41 10.15
CA LYS A 9 19.77 -9.87 9.23
C LYS A 9 19.22 -9.65 7.83
N ASP A 10 18.29 -10.50 7.40
CA ASP A 10 17.68 -10.37 6.07
C ASP A 10 16.80 -9.11 5.98
N VAL A 11 16.17 -8.71 7.08
CA VAL A 11 15.34 -7.48 7.15
C VAL A 11 16.16 -6.22 6.84
N PHE A 12 17.42 -6.15 7.29
CA PHE A 12 18.33 -5.04 6.94
C PHE A 12 18.56 -4.91 5.44
N THR A 13 18.41 -6.00 4.69
CA THR A 13 18.58 -6.00 3.25
C THR A 13 17.38 -5.42 2.51
N ALA A 14 16.26 -5.18 3.20
CA ALA A 14 15.07 -4.54 2.63
C ALA A 14 15.37 -3.15 2.07
N CYS A 15 16.25 -2.35 2.71
CA CYS A 15 16.67 -1.05 2.18
C CYS A 15 17.27 -1.20 0.77
N ARG A 16 18.22 -2.13 0.62
CA ARG A 16 18.88 -2.39 -0.66
C ARG A 16 17.92 -2.98 -1.70
N LEU A 17 17.02 -3.87 -1.28
CA LEU A 17 16.03 -4.49 -2.18
C LEU A 17 14.95 -3.51 -2.64
N GLY A 18 14.57 -2.56 -1.78
CA GLY A 18 13.64 -1.49 -2.09
C GLY A 18 14.26 -0.39 -2.95
N PHE A 19 15.58 -0.18 -2.84
CA PHE A 19 16.34 0.78 -3.66
C PHE A 19 16.58 0.24 -5.09
N SER A 20 15.49 0.04 -5.82
CA SER A 20 15.48 -0.36 -7.22
C SER A 20 14.61 0.63 -7.98
N ALA A 21 15.15 1.24 -9.04
CA ALA A 21 14.41 2.17 -9.89
C ALA A 21 13.07 1.55 -10.37
N LYS A 22 13.07 0.25 -10.69
CA LYS A 22 11.88 -0.53 -11.06
C LYS A 22 10.81 -0.46 -9.96
N LYS A 23 11.15 -0.84 -8.71
CA LYS A 23 10.19 -0.91 -7.59
C LYS A 23 9.75 0.48 -7.11
N MET A 24 10.69 1.43 -7.07
CA MET A 24 10.39 2.81 -6.73
C MET A 24 9.45 3.43 -7.76
N TRP A 25 9.63 3.15 -9.05
CA TRP A 25 8.73 3.60 -10.10
C TRP A 25 7.32 3.00 -9.97
N MET A 26 7.22 1.69 -9.71
CA MET A 26 5.93 1.04 -9.46
C MET A 26 5.19 1.66 -8.26
N MET A 27 5.90 1.87 -7.16
CA MET A 27 5.33 2.49 -5.96
C MET A 27 4.97 3.96 -6.21
N PHE A 28 5.77 4.68 -6.98
CA PHE A 28 5.51 6.06 -7.36
C PHE A 28 4.21 6.17 -8.18
N LEU A 29 3.99 5.27 -9.15
CA LEU A 29 2.73 5.21 -9.90
C LEU A 29 1.54 4.91 -8.98
N GLY A 30 1.70 3.97 -8.03
CA GLY A 30 0.69 3.67 -7.02
C GLY A 30 0.33 4.88 -6.17
N PHE A 31 1.34 5.61 -5.68
CA PHE A 31 1.13 6.86 -4.95
C PHE A 31 0.49 7.95 -5.81
N LEU A 32 0.97 8.16 -7.03
CA LEU A 32 0.48 9.19 -7.93
C LEU A 32 -0.99 8.98 -8.28
N PHE A 33 -1.35 7.77 -8.73
CA PHE A 33 -2.72 7.44 -9.09
C PHE A 33 -3.66 7.54 -7.87
N GLY A 34 -3.23 6.99 -6.73
CA GLY A 34 -3.99 7.12 -5.49
C GLY A 34 -4.18 8.58 -5.09
N PHE A 35 -3.12 9.40 -5.17
CA PHE A 35 -3.14 10.80 -4.75
C PHE A 35 -4.07 11.64 -5.62
N ILE A 36 -4.06 11.42 -6.94
CA ILE A 36 -5.00 12.07 -7.87
C ILE A 36 -6.45 11.74 -7.50
N LEU A 37 -6.77 10.46 -7.26
CA LEU A 37 -8.11 10.05 -6.86
C LEU A 37 -8.51 10.65 -5.50
N PHE A 38 -7.58 10.67 -4.55
CA PHE A 38 -7.80 11.28 -3.24
C PHE A 38 -8.12 12.78 -3.36
N ILE A 39 -7.39 13.52 -4.20
CA ILE A 39 -7.67 14.94 -4.46
C ILE A 39 -9.06 15.12 -5.06
N VAL A 40 -9.40 14.36 -6.11
CA VAL A 40 -10.70 14.48 -6.79
C VAL A 40 -11.85 14.26 -5.82
N PHE A 41 -11.83 13.15 -5.08
CA PHE A 41 -12.88 12.83 -4.11
C PHE A 41 -12.88 13.76 -2.89
N GLY A 42 -11.71 14.22 -2.45
CA GLY A 42 -11.60 15.20 -1.37
C GLY A 42 -12.20 16.56 -1.74
N TYR A 43 -12.01 17.05 -2.97
CA TYR A 43 -12.68 18.25 -3.46
C TYR A 43 -14.19 18.04 -3.59
N LEU A 44 -14.62 16.91 -4.17
CA LEU A 44 -16.04 16.57 -4.28
C LEU A 44 -16.73 16.49 -2.91
N ALA A 45 -16.05 15.98 -1.88
CA ALA A 45 -16.55 15.92 -0.52
C ALA A 45 -16.88 17.31 0.05
N HIS A 46 -15.99 18.29 -0.12
CA HIS A 46 -16.19 19.65 0.39
C HIS A 46 -17.20 20.43 -0.45
N LEU A 47 -17.18 20.28 -1.78
CA LEU A 47 -18.15 20.89 -2.68
C LEU A 47 -19.58 20.39 -2.38
N ALA A 48 -19.75 19.08 -2.15
CA ALA A 48 -21.04 18.51 -1.76
C ALA A 48 -21.53 19.07 -0.41
N GLY A 49 -20.60 19.40 0.50
CA GLY A 49 -20.91 20.04 1.78
C GLY A 49 -21.22 21.53 1.69
N GLY A 50 -21.21 22.12 0.49
CA GLY A 50 -21.53 23.53 0.24
C GLY A 50 -20.34 24.49 0.35
N VAL A 51 -19.11 23.99 0.51
CA VAL A 51 -17.92 24.85 0.59
C VAL A 51 -17.53 25.32 -0.82
N PRO A 52 -17.41 26.63 -1.09
CA PRO A 52 -16.98 27.14 -2.38
C PRO A 52 -15.57 26.68 -2.76
N PHE A 53 -15.33 26.42 -4.06
CA PHE A 53 -14.04 25.98 -4.57
C PHE A 53 -12.86 26.87 -4.12
N ALA A 54 -13.05 28.20 -4.11
CA ALA A 54 -12.01 29.14 -3.71
C ALA A 54 -11.56 28.92 -2.26
N GLN A 55 -12.49 28.67 -1.34
CA GLN A 55 -12.17 28.40 0.07
C GLN A 55 -11.46 27.05 0.23
N ILE A 56 -11.89 26.02 -0.51
CA ILE A 56 -11.22 24.71 -0.52
C ILE A 56 -9.79 24.86 -1.00
N TRP A 57 -9.57 25.62 -2.07
CA TRP A 57 -8.24 25.87 -2.61
C TRP A 57 -7.37 26.65 -1.61
N GLU A 58 -7.91 27.73 -1.03
CA GLU A 58 -7.25 28.61 -0.04
C GLU A 58 -6.83 27.88 1.23
N GLU A 59 -7.62 26.92 1.69
CA GLU A 59 -7.26 26.09 2.83
C GLU A 59 -6.35 24.95 2.36
N TYR A 60 -6.85 24.04 1.53
CA TYR A 60 -6.25 22.71 1.39
C TYR A 60 -5.25 22.53 0.25
N ARG A 61 -5.24 23.40 -0.75
CA ARG A 61 -4.45 23.22 -2.00
C ARG A 61 -4.63 21.79 -2.54
N LEU A 62 -3.55 21.03 -2.75
CA LEU A 62 -3.58 19.66 -3.27
C LEU A 62 -3.73 18.58 -2.18
N CYS A 63 -4.03 18.94 -0.94
CA CYS A 63 -4.19 17.99 0.16
C CYS A 63 -5.48 18.27 0.96
N PRO A 64 -6.67 17.94 0.38
CA PRO A 64 -7.95 18.11 1.08
C PRO A 64 -7.98 17.31 2.40
N SER A 65 -8.11 18.00 3.53
CA SER A 65 -8.19 17.36 4.85
C SER A 65 -9.55 16.67 5.05
N LEU A 66 -9.76 16.10 6.23
CA LEU A 66 -11.06 15.58 6.62
C LEU A 66 -12.11 16.73 6.64
N PRO A 67 -13.31 16.55 6.07
CA PRO A 67 -14.36 17.57 6.01
C PRO A 67 -15.08 17.77 7.35
N PHE A 68 -14.38 18.29 8.36
CA PHE A 68 -14.93 18.51 9.69
C PHE A 68 -16.13 19.46 9.69
N GLY A 69 -17.23 19.03 10.33
CA GLY A 69 -18.44 19.85 10.47
C GLY A 69 -19.36 19.85 9.24
N LEU A 70 -19.01 19.10 8.18
CA LEU A 70 -19.87 18.92 7.01
C LEU A 70 -20.85 17.75 7.19
N PRO A 71 -21.87 17.60 6.33
CA PRO A 71 -22.81 16.48 6.41
C PRO A 71 -22.15 15.11 6.19
N PHE A 72 -22.82 14.04 6.64
CA PHE A 72 -22.28 12.67 6.60
C PHE A 72 -21.83 12.21 5.20
N TYR A 73 -22.52 12.66 4.14
CA TYR A 73 -22.19 12.27 2.76
C TYR A 73 -20.85 12.88 2.29
N SER A 74 -20.42 14.03 2.85
CA SER A 74 -19.09 14.60 2.61
C SER A 74 -18.01 13.69 3.19
N TYR A 75 -18.22 13.18 4.40
CA TYR A 75 -17.32 12.19 5.00
C TYR A 75 -17.26 10.90 4.18
N LEU A 76 -18.40 10.43 3.65
CA LEU A 76 -18.46 9.24 2.79
C LEU A 76 -17.66 9.43 1.50
N LEU A 77 -17.83 10.56 0.80
CA LEU A 77 -17.08 10.88 -0.42
C LEU A 77 -15.57 10.95 -0.15
N TRP A 78 -15.17 11.61 0.95
CA TRP A 78 -13.77 11.67 1.35
C TRP A 78 -13.21 10.28 1.66
N ALA A 79 -13.98 9.45 2.38
CA ALA A 79 -13.60 8.07 2.71
C ALA A 79 -13.44 7.20 1.46
N ILE A 80 -14.26 7.40 0.41
CA ILE A 80 -14.09 6.73 -0.89
C ILE A 80 -12.74 7.11 -1.51
N GLY A 81 -12.37 8.39 -1.49
CA GLY A 81 -11.06 8.85 -1.97
C GLY A 81 -9.90 8.19 -1.21
N ALA A 82 -9.98 8.15 0.12
CA ALA A 82 -8.99 7.50 0.97
C ALA A 82 -8.91 5.98 0.72
N LEU A 83 -10.06 5.32 0.51
CA LEU A 83 -10.12 3.90 0.19
C LEU A 83 -9.49 3.60 -1.18
N LEU A 84 -9.77 4.42 -2.21
CA LEU A 84 -9.15 4.30 -3.53
C LEU A 84 -7.63 4.51 -3.47
N PHE A 85 -7.17 5.44 -2.63
CA PHE A 85 -5.74 5.61 -2.36
C PHE A 85 -5.13 4.32 -1.78
N LEU A 86 -5.76 3.75 -0.74
CA LEU A 86 -5.30 2.49 -0.13
C LEU A 86 -5.31 1.31 -1.12
N ILE A 87 -6.33 1.22 -1.97
CA ILE A 87 -6.42 0.23 -3.06
C ILE A 87 -5.23 0.38 -4.02
N SER A 88 -4.92 1.61 -4.44
CA SER A 88 -3.78 1.88 -5.30
C SER A 88 -2.45 1.44 -4.66
N LEU A 89 -2.27 1.70 -3.36
CA LEU A 89 -1.09 1.25 -2.63
C LEU A 89 -1.03 -0.28 -2.48
N GLY A 90 -2.16 -0.93 -2.20
CA GLY A 90 -2.24 -2.39 -2.08
C GLY A 90 -1.93 -3.11 -3.39
N ALA A 91 -2.39 -2.57 -4.52
CA ALA A 91 -2.08 -3.08 -5.86
C ALA A 91 -0.58 -2.96 -6.17
N ALA A 92 0.00 -1.78 -5.97
CA ALA A 92 1.44 -1.55 -6.16
C ALA A 92 2.28 -2.42 -5.20
N GLY A 93 1.84 -2.54 -3.94
CA GLY A 93 2.52 -3.35 -2.94
C GLY A 93 2.54 -4.83 -3.28
N THR A 94 1.40 -5.39 -3.69
CA THR A 94 1.31 -6.79 -4.14
C THR A 94 2.20 -7.06 -5.35
N ALA A 95 2.21 -6.14 -6.32
CA ALA A 95 3.08 -6.23 -7.49
C ALA A 95 4.58 -6.19 -7.11
N ILE A 96 4.97 -5.27 -6.21
CA ILE A 96 6.34 -5.18 -5.69
C ILE A 96 6.74 -6.44 -4.90
N SER A 97 5.81 -7.01 -4.14
CA SER A 97 6.03 -8.28 -3.44
C SER A 97 6.29 -9.42 -4.42
N LYS A 98 5.53 -9.54 -5.50
CA LYS A 98 5.79 -10.54 -6.56
C LYS A 98 7.14 -10.31 -7.24
N VAL A 99 7.47 -9.08 -7.63
CA VAL A 99 8.80 -8.74 -8.20
C VAL A 99 9.93 -9.11 -7.22
N THR A 100 9.74 -8.84 -5.93
CA THR A 100 10.76 -9.15 -4.91
C THR A 100 10.92 -10.65 -4.73
N TYR A 101 9.82 -11.40 -4.75
CA TYR A 101 9.84 -12.85 -4.66
C TYR A 101 10.61 -13.47 -5.84
N GLU A 102 10.29 -13.10 -7.08
CA GLU A 102 10.98 -13.63 -8.26
C GLU A 102 12.46 -13.23 -8.30
N GLN A 103 12.77 -11.99 -7.92
CA GLN A 103 14.15 -11.54 -7.78
C GLN A 103 14.95 -12.40 -6.78
N LEU A 104 14.33 -12.83 -5.66
CA LEU A 104 14.99 -13.67 -4.67
C LEU A 104 15.24 -15.10 -5.19
N ARG A 105 14.33 -15.63 -6.02
CA ARG A 105 14.49 -16.92 -6.72
C ARG A 105 15.58 -16.88 -7.78
N GLY A 106 15.83 -15.72 -8.37
CA GLY A 106 16.93 -15.48 -9.31
C GLY A 106 16.51 -14.82 -10.61
N GLU A 107 15.22 -14.54 -10.79
CA GLU A 107 14.69 -13.82 -11.93
C GLU A 107 14.76 -12.30 -11.68
N GLU A 108 15.92 -11.70 -11.93
CA GLU A 108 16.12 -10.25 -11.70
C GLU A 108 15.29 -9.37 -12.66
N PHE A 109 14.88 -9.95 -13.80
CA PHE A 109 14.24 -9.22 -14.89
C PHE A 109 12.71 -9.29 -14.91
N TYR A 110 12.06 -9.90 -13.91
CA TYR A 110 10.59 -10.00 -13.84
C TYR A 110 9.90 -8.67 -14.17
N GLU A 111 8.95 -8.69 -15.10
CA GLU A 111 8.45 -7.48 -15.74
C GLU A 111 7.45 -6.70 -14.87
N ILE A 112 7.48 -5.37 -14.99
CA ILE A 112 6.50 -4.50 -14.30
C ILE A 112 5.08 -4.84 -14.76
N ARG A 113 4.85 -5.01 -16.07
CA ARG A 113 3.52 -5.26 -16.62
C ARG A 113 2.95 -6.59 -16.13
N GLU A 114 3.77 -7.63 -16.06
CA GLU A 114 3.39 -8.93 -15.53
C GLU A 114 3.07 -8.86 -14.03
N SER A 115 3.88 -8.14 -13.26
CA SER A 115 3.62 -7.97 -11.82
C SER A 115 2.30 -7.25 -11.50
N PHE A 116 1.93 -6.23 -12.27
CA PHE A 116 0.63 -5.57 -12.11
C PHE A 116 -0.52 -6.42 -12.65
N ARG A 117 -0.30 -7.19 -13.72
CA ARG A 117 -1.29 -8.18 -14.20
C ARG A 117 -1.56 -9.23 -13.13
N TYR A 118 -0.52 -9.72 -12.46
CA TYR A 118 -0.62 -10.62 -11.32
C TYR A 118 -1.39 -9.99 -10.15
N ALA A 119 -1.06 -8.75 -9.76
CA ALA A 119 -1.76 -8.04 -8.69
C ALA A 119 -3.24 -7.79 -9.00
N LYS A 120 -3.59 -7.57 -10.28
CA LYS A 120 -4.97 -7.43 -10.76
C LYS A 120 -5.72 -8.77 -10.76
N LYS A 121 -5.08 -9.86 -11.24
CA LYS A 121 -5.66 -11.22 -11.22
C LYS A 121 -6.01 -11.63 -9.79
N ASN A 122 -5.14 -11.31 -8.83
CA ASN A 122 -5.31 -11.62 -7.41
C ASN A 122 -5.92 -10.48 -6.58
N PHE A 123 -6.61 -9.53 -7.23
CA PHE A 123 -7.23 -8.38 -6.57
C PHE A 123 -8.14 -8.80 -5.41
N ARG A 124 -8.92 -9.87 -5.63
CA ARG A 124 -9.89 -10.33 -4.64
C ARG A 124 -9.22 -10.74 -3.33
N SER A 125 -8.11 -11.47 -3.40
CA SER A 125 -7.40 -11.97 -2.22
C SER A 125 -6.87 -10.85 -1.35
N TRP A 126 -6.11 -9.90 -1.90
CA TRP A 126 -5.49 -8.86 -1.06
C TRP A 126 -6.49 -7.78 -0.60
N PHE A 127 -7.54 -7.49 -1.37
CA PHE A 127 -8.54 -6.47 -1.01
C PHE A 127 -9.65 -6.98 -0.10
N PHE A 128 -10.22 -8.16 -0.36
CA PHE A 128 -11.33 -8.68 0.45
C PHE A 128 -10.88 -9.42 1.72
N SER A 129 -9.62 -9.86 1.83
CA SER A 129 -9.11 -10.44 3.09
C SER A 129 -9.34 -9.54 4.32
N PRO A 130 -8.93 -8.26 4.35
CA PRO A 130 -9.21 -7.39 5.49
C PRO A 130 -10.72 -7.13 5.68
N LEU A 131 -11.50 -7.07 4.59
CA LEU A 131 -12.96 -6.88 4.67
C LEU A 131 -13.67 -8.09 5.28
N LEU A 132 -13.18 -9.31 5.04
CA LEU A 132 -13.74 -10.53 5.63
C LEU A 132 -13.53 -10.56 7.16
N ILE A 133 -12.40 -10.05 7.66
CA ILE A 133 -12.19 -9.88 9.10
C ILE A 133 -13.16 -8.84 9.68
N ILE A 134 -13.38 -7.72 8.99
CA ILE A 134 -14.39 -6.73 9.40
C ILE A 134 -15.79 -7.36 9.44
N LEU A 135 -16.13 -8.20 8.46
CA LEU A 135 -17.40 -8.91 8.42
C LEU A 135 -17.56 -9.83 9.65
N PHE A 136 -16.53 -10.60 10.01
CA PHE A 136 -16.58 -11.43 11.23
C PHE A 136 -16.76 -10.60 12.49
N ILE A 137 -16.04 -9.47 12.62
CA ILE A 137 -16.23 -8.54 13.75
C ILE A 137 -17.67 -8.03 13.80
N LEU A 138 -18.22 -7.60 12.66
CA LEU A 138 -19.59 -7.10 12.58
C LEU A 138 -20.63 -8.15 12.99
N VAL A 139 -20.48 -9.39 12.52
CA VAL A 139 -21.36 -10.50 12.89
C VAL A 139 -21.35 -10.74 14.40
N ILE A 140 -20.17 -10.74 15.04
CA ILE A 140 -20.07 -10.93 16.50
C ILE A 140 -20.72 -9.75 17.24
N ILE A 141 -20.51 -8.52 16.78
CA ILE A 141 -21.16 -7.33 17.36
C ILE A 141 -22.68 -7.44 17.25
N VAL A 142 -23.21 -7.82 16.08
CA VAL A 142 -24.66 -8.00 15.89
C VAL A 142 -25.21 -9.07 16.83
N CYS A 143 -24.52 -10.21 17.00
CA CYS A 143 -24.90 -11.22 18.00
C CYS A 143 -24.91 -10.64 19.43
N GLY A 144 -23.91 -9.84 19.79
CA GLY A 144 -23.85 -9.15 21.08
C GLY A 144 -25.00 -8.16 21.28
N LEU A 145 -25.38 -7.41 20.25
CA LEU A 145 -26.53 -6.51 20.28
C LEU A 145 -27.85 -7.27 20.44
N ILE A 146 -28.02 -8.41 19.75
CA ILE A 146 -29.19 -9.28 19.90
C ILE A 146 -29.26 -9.80 21.35
N LEU A 147 -28.15 -10.28 21.92
CA LEU A 147 -28.09 -10.66 23.33
C LEU A 147 -28.47 -9.49 24.25
N GLY A 148 -27.94 -8.28 23.99
CA GLY A 148 -28.28 -7.08 24.74
C GLY A 148 -29.73 -6.61 24.60
N LEU A 149 -30.46 -7.04 23.56
CA LEU A 149 -31.90 -6.82 23.44
C LEU A 149 -32.69 -7.85 24.27
N LEU A 150 -32.23 -9.11 24.32
CA LEU A 150 -32.86 -10.17 25.12
C LEU A 150 -32.81 -9.87 26.62
N THR A 151 -31.79 -9.15 27.08
CA THR A 151 -31.68 -8.75 28.50
C THR A 151 -32.71 -7.72 28.93
N LYS A 152 -33.47 -7.11 28.00
CA LYS A 152 -34.57 -6.19 28.34
C LYS A 152 -35.84 -6.89 28.80
N ILE A 153 -35.94 -8.22 28.68
CA ILE A 153 -37.13 -8.97 29.11
C ILE A 153 -37.19 -8.97 30.65
N PRO A 154 -38.29 -8.52 31.28
CA PRO A 154 -38.42 -8.51 32.74
C PRO A 154 -38.20 -9.90 33.34
N TYR A 155 -37.51 -9.97 34.49
CA TYR A 155 -37.16 -11.17 35.26
C TYR A 155 -36.25 -12.20 34.55
N VAL A 156 -36.46 -12.46 33.26
CA VAL A 156 -35.68 -13.43 32.47
C VAL A 156 -34.38 -12.82 31.93
N GLY A 157 -34.39 -11.52 31.62
CA GLY A 157 -33.26 -10.83 31.02
C GLY A 157 -32.02 -10.78 31.90
N GLU A 158 -32.21 -10.67 33.22
CA GLU A 158 -31.13 -10.71 34.21
C GLU A 158 -30.45 -12.09 34.22
N LEU A 159 -31.23 -13.18 34.15
CA LEU A 159 -30.71 -14.54 34.09
C LEU A 159 -29.95 -14.80 32.78
N ILE A 160 -30.49 -14.33 31.64
CA ILE A 160 -29.80 -14.40 30.35
C ILE A 160 -28.45 -13.67 30.42
N LEU A 161 -28.44 -12.45 30.97
CA LEU A 161 -27.20 -11.68 31.11
C LEU A 161 -26.18 -12.42 31.98
N SER A 162 -26.60 -12.96 33.12
CA SER A 162 -25.70 -13.71 34.01
C SER A 162 -25.11 -14.95 33.34
N VAL A 163 -25.94 -15.76 32.67
CA VAL A 163 -25.49 -16.99 31.99
C VAL A 163 -24.59 -16.68 30.79
N PHE A 164 -24.93 -15.66 30.01
CA PHE A 164 -24.15 -15.27 28.82
C PHE A 164 -22.99 -14.31 29.11
N SER A 165 -22.79 -13.88 30.36
CA SER A 165 -21.70 -12.97 30.73
C SER A 165 -20.31 -13.50 30.34
N LEU A 166 -20.04 -14.78 30.63
CA LEU A 166 -18.77 -15.42 30.31
C LEU A 166 -18.58 -15.63 28.78
N PRO A 167 -19.57 -16.18 28.04
CA PRO A 167 -19.53 -16.20 26.57
C PRO A 167 -19.35 -14.81 25.94
N ALA A 168 -20.03 -13.77 26.45
CA ALA A 168 -19.93 -12.41 25.94
C ALA A 168 -18.54 -11.80 26.16
N PHE A 169 -17.92 -12.09 27.31
CA PHE A 169 -16.53 -11.74 27.56
C PHE A 169 -15.58 -12.44 26.57
N ALA A 170 -15.75 -13.73 26.35
CA ALA A 170 -14.95 -14.48 25.38
C ALA A 170 -15.11 -13.93 23.96
N ALA A 171 -16.34 -13.59 23.54
CA ALA A 171 -16.61 -12.97 22.25
C ALA A 171 -15.95 -11.59 22.11
N SER A 172 -15.92 -10.80 23.18
CA SER A 172 -15.27 -9.50 23.22
C SER A 172 -13.74 -9.62 23.13
N LEU A 173 -13.14 -10.58 23.82
CA LEU A 173 -11.72 -10.91 23.68
C LEU A 173 -11.40 -11.35 22.24
N PHE A 174 -12.27 -12.13 21.62
CA PHE A 174 -12.12 -12.56 20.23
C PHE A 174 -12.21 -11.39 19.25
N ILE A 175 -13.08 -10.39 19.48
CA ILE A 175 -13.11 -9.14 18.67
C ILE A 175 -11.76 -8.40 18.76
N VAL A 176 -11.18 -8.28 19.96
CA VAL A 176 -9.86 -7.64 20.14
C VAL A 176 -8.79 -8.39 19.36
N TYR A 177 -8.79 -9.73 19.42
CA TYR A 177 -7.89 -10.57 18.64
C TYR A 177 -8.08 -10.38 17.12
N LEU A 178 -9.32 -10.36 16.63
CA LEU A 178 -9.61 -10.08 15.22
C LEU A 178 -9.16 -8.68 14.80
N GLY A 179 -9.18 -7.69 15.70
CA GLY A 179 -8.60 -6.37 15.45
C GLY A 179 -7.09 -6.42 15.21
N ILE A 180 -6.36 -7.25 15.96
CA ILE A 180 -4.92 -7.50 15.73
C ILE A 180 -4.71 -8.21 14.39
N VAL A 181 -5.52 -9.23 14.10
CA VAL A 181 -5.46 -9.96 12.82
C VAL A 181 -5.70 -9.01 11.65
N PHE A 182 -6.72 -8.18 11.72
CA PHE A 182 -7.03 -7.16 10.72
C PHE A 182 -5.84 -6.25 10.43
N LEU A 183 -5.18 -5.75 11.49
CA LEU A 183 -3.99 -4.91 11.35
C LEU A 183 -2.87 -5.63 10.59
N PHE A 184 -2.59 -6.88 10.93
CA PHE A 184 -1.56 -7.65 10.24
C PHE A 184 -1.97 -8.09 8.83
N THR A 185 -3.26 -8.34 8.57
CA THR A 185 -3.77 -8.55 7.20
C THR A 185 -3.45 -7.35 6.31
N LEU A 186 -3.57 -6.12 6.81
CA LEU A 186 -3.18 -4.93 6.05
C LEU A 186 -1.65 -4.81 5.85
N ILE A 187 -0.85 -5.25 6.83
CA ILE A 187 0.61 -5.14 6.78
C ILE A 187 1.27 -6.18 5.89
N ILE A 188 0.94 -7.47 6.09
CA ILE A 188 1.58 -8.59 5.38
C ILE A 188 0.71 -9.23 4.30
N GLY A 189 -0.60 -8.92 4.22
CA GLY A 189 -1.50 -9.48 3.21
C GLY A 189 -1.02 -9.31 1.76
N PRO A 190 -0.59 -8.11 1.32
CA PRO A 190 -0.02 -7.93 -0.02
C PRO A 190 1.23 -8.79 -0.28
N ALA A 191 2.04 -9.04 0.75
CA ALA A 191 3.23 -9.89 0.65
C ALA A 191 2.86 -11.37 0.53
N ILE A 192 1.89 -11.84 1.31
CA ILE A 192 1.37 -13.23 1.24
C ILE A 192 0.82 -13.51 -0.16
N VAL A 193 -0.06 -12.63 -0.66
CA VAL A 193 -0.65 -12.78 -2.00
C VAL A 193 0.41 -12.68 -3.09
N GLY A 194 1.42 -11.82 -2.92
CA GLY A 194 2.55 -11.69 -3.83
C GLY A 194 3.45 -12.94 -3.92
N VAL A 195 3.46 -13.80 -2.91
CA VAL A 195 4.35 -14.97 -2.82
C VAL A 195 3.61 -16.28 -3.09
N THR A 196 2.42 -16.46 -2.54
CA THR A 196 1.79 -17.80 -2.42
C THR A 196 0.59 -18.06 -3.34
N LYS A 197 0.18 -17.12 -4.21
CA LYS A 197 -1.02 -17.27 -5.09
C LYS A 197 -2.29 -17.69 -4.32
N ASN A 198 -2.43 -17.22 -3.08
CA ASN A 198 -3.46 -17.68 -2.15
C ASN A 198 -4.84 -17.06 -2.40
N ASP A 199 -5.89 -17.85 -2.18
CA ASP A 199 -7.27 -17.35 -2.07
C ASP A 199 -7.45 -16.51 -0.79
N ILE A 200 -8.64 -15.89 -0.63
CA ILE A 200 -8.96 -15.06 0.55
C ILE A 200 -8.74 -15.86 1.85
N PHE A 201 -9.24 -17.10 1.92
CA PHE A 201 -9.12 -17.94 3.12
C PHE A 201 -7.68 -18.35 3.37
N ASP A 202 -6.92 -18.72 2.34
CA ASP A 202 -5.52 -19.09 2.48
C ASP A 202 -4.66 -17.89 2.93
N THR A 203 -4.97 -16.69 2.41
CA THR A 203 -4.31 -15.45 2.84
C THR A 203 -4.56 -15.20 4.32
N LEU A 204 -5.81 -15.35 4.78
CA LEU A 204 -6.13 -15.21 6.19
C LEU A 204 -5.50 -16.29 7.05
N PHE A 205 -5.53 -17.55 6.60
CA PHE A 205 -4.89 -18.66 7.30
C PHE A 205 -3.40 -18.39 7.52
N GLU A 206 -2.69 -17.89 6.51
CA GLU A 206 -1.29 -17.50 6.61
C GLU A 206 -1.05 -16.35 7.60
N VAL A 207 -1.95 -15.35 7.65
CA VAL A 207 -1.90 -14.29 8.67
C VAL A 207 -2.12 -14.87 10.07
N PHE A 208 -3.15 -15.69 10.27
CA PHE A 208 -3.47 -16.32 11.55
C PHE A 208 -2.32 -17.21 12.05
N SER A 209 -1.79 -18.08 11.19
CA SER A 209 -0.67 -18.97 11.51
C SER A 209 0.59 -18.16 11.81
N SER A 210 0.89 -17.12 11.03
CA SER A 210 2.05 -16.24 11.30
C SER A 210 1.94 -15.52 12.65
N LEU A 211 0.74 -15.07 13.01
CA LEU A 211 0.47 -14.42 14.29
C LEU A 211 0.55 -15.38 15.47
N ASN A 212 0.04 -16.59 15.34
CA ASN A 212 -0.04 -17.54 16.45
C ASN A 212 1.29 -18.28 16.67
N GLU A 213 1.99 -18.64 15.59
CA GLU A 213 3.20 -19.46 15.68
C GLU A 213 4.47 -18.63 15.82
N GLN A 214 4.50 -17.40 15.27
CA GLN A 214 5.68 -16.53 15.28
C GLN A 214 5.37 -15.07 15.68
N PRO A 215 4.56 -14.79 16.73
CA PRO A 215 4.08 -13.44 17.06
C PRO A 215 5.20 -12.44 17.27
N TRP A 216 6.18 -12.78 18.10
CA TRP A 216 7.29 -11.88 18.44
C TRP A 216 8.18 -11.61 17.23
N ARG A 217 8.39 -12.59 16.37
CA ARG A 217 9.21 -12.44 15.18
C ARG A 217 8.53 -11.54 14.16
N LEU A 218 7.23 -11.74 13.95
CA LEU A 218 6.40 -10.88 13.11
C LEU A 218 6.43 -9.43 13.62
N VAL A 219 6.11 -9.21 14.90
CA VAL A 219 6.06 -7.85 15.50
C VAL A 219 7.44 -7.18 15.44
N LEU A 220 8.50 -7.82 15.97
CA LEU A 220 9.83 -7.22 16.04
C LEU A 220 10.42 -6.96 14.66
N TYR A 221 10.21 -7.85 13.69
CA TYR A 221 10.75 -7.67 12.34
C TYR A 221 9.99 -6.57 11.59
N THR A 222 8.67 -6.46 11.77
CA THR A 222 7.88 -5.36 11.22
C THR A 222 8.28 -4.02 11.85
N ILE A 223 8.56 -3.96 13.16
CA ILE A 223 9.08 -2.75 13.82
C ILE A 223 10.45 -2.36 13.25
N LEU A 224 11.38 -3.32 13.15
CA LEU A 224 12.70 -3.10 12.56
C LEU A 224 12.59 -2.59 11.11
N LEU A 225 11.72 -3.19 10.32
CA LEU A 225 11.45 -2.75 8.95
C LEU A 225 10.88 -1.33 8.91
N GLY A 226 9.99 -0.98 9.84
CA GLY A 226 9.46 0.37 10.00
C GLY A 226 10.56 1.40 10.26
N ILE A 227 11.50 1.09 11.16
CA ILE A 227 12.67 1.94 11.44
C ILE A 227 13.53 2.10 10.18
N LEU A 228 13.85 0.99 9.51
CA LEU A 228 14.68 0.99 8.29
C LEU A 228 14.04 1.78 7.15
N LYS A 229 12.71 1.66 6.98
CA LYS A 229 11.93 2.47 6.04
C LYS A 229 12.12 3.96 6.33
N TRP A 230 11.92 4.38 7.58
CA TRP A 230 12.04 5.79 7.97
C TRP A 230 13.45 6.32 7.75
N VAL A 231 14.48 5.58 8.18
CA VAL A 231 15.88 5.93 7.94
C VAL A 231 16.15 6.06 6.44
N GLY A 232 15.70 5.11 5.63
CA GLY A 232 15.85 5.14 4.18
C GLY A 232 15.20 6.37 3.53
N MET A 233 13.96 6.70 3.93
CA MET A 233 13.26 7.90 3.45
C MET A 233 14.00 9.19 3.85
N ILE A 234 14.50 9.28 5.08
CA ILE A 234 15.26 10.46 5.55
C ILE A 234 16.55 10.64 4.75
N VAL A 235 17.30 9.55 4.52
CA VAL A 235 18.53 9.58 3.74
C VAL A 235 18.25 10.00 2.30
N LEU A 236 17.26 9.40 1.64
CA LEU A 236 16.91 9.78 0.27
C LEU A 236 16.39 11.22 0.20
N GLY A 237 15.53 11.62 1.15
CA GLY A 237 15.02 12.99 1.24
C GLY A 237 16.12 14.02 1.42
N PHE A 238 17.14 13.72 2.23
CA PHE A 238 18.33 14.56 2.38
C PHE A 238 19.08 14.73 1.05
N PHE A 239 19.34 13.64 0.33
CA PHE A 239 20.00 13.72 -0.98
C PHE A 239 19.14 14.41 -2.04
N THR A 240 17.82 14.24 -2.02
CA THR A 240 16.90 14.95 -2.91
C THR A 240 16.95 16.45 -2.68
N VAL A 241 16.88 16.90 -1.43
CA VAL A 241 16.99 18.33 -1.09
C VAL A 241 18.35 18.90 -1.45
N LEU A 242 19.43 18.15 -1.15
CA LEU A 242 20.79 18.56 -1.53
C LEU A 242 20.93 18.69 -3.05
N SER A 243 20.40 17.73 -3.81
CA SER A 243 20.38 17.76 -5.28
C SER A 243 19.60 18.96 -5.81
N THR A 244 18.42 19.26 -5.24
CA THR A 244 17.64 20.45 -5.61
C THR A 244 18.41 21.74 -5.31
N ARG A 245 19.10 21.84 -4.16
CA ARG A 245 19.94 23.01 -3.83
C ARG A 245 21.08 23.20 -4.80
N VAL A 246 21.82 22.13 -5.13
CA VAL A 246 22.91 22.20 -6.12
C VAL A 246 22.36 22.67 -7.47
N GLY A 247 21.23 22.12 -7.91
CA GLY A 247 20.56 22.53 -9.15
C GLY A 247 20.16 24.01 -9.15
N ILE A 248 19.52 24.48 -8.08
CA ILE A 248 19.14 25.89 -7.92
C ILE A 248 20.38 26.79 -7.92
N THR A 249 21.43 26.44 -7.18
CA THR A 249 22.68 27.24 -7.13
C THR A 249 23.31 27.38 -8.50
N ILE A 250 23.42 26.27 -9.26
CA ILE A 250 23.99 26.29 -10.62
C ILE A 250 23.15 27.18 -11.55
N LEU A 251 21.83 27.01 -11.53
CA LEU A 251 20.95 27.79 -12.41
C LEU A 251 20.91 29.28 -12.01
N ASN A 252 21.01 29.59 -10.71
CA ASN A 252 21.08 30.96 -10.19
C ASN A 252 22.32 31.72 -10.66
N LEU A 253 23.40 31.05 -11.06
CA LEU A 253 24.58 31.72 -11.64
C LEU A 253 24.21 32.48 -12.92
N LEU A 254 23.26 31.96 -13.70
CA LEU A 254 22.84 32.48 -15.00
C LEU A 254 21.50 33.23 -14.94
N VAL A 255 20.56 32.74 -14.13
CA VAL A 255 19.15 33.19 -14.09
C VAL A 255 18.87 33.95 -12.78
N ARG A 256 19.81 34.86 -12.42
CA ARG A 256 19.81 35.60 -11.14
C ARG A 256 18.45 36.23 -10.83
N GLY A 257 17.92 35.99 -9.62
CA GLY A 257 16.66 36.55 -9.10
C GLY A 257 15.36 35.99 -9.70
N LYS A 258 15.37 35.55 -10.96
CA LYS A 258 14.17 34.98 -11.61
C LYS A 258 13.78 33.61 -11.05
N LEU A 259 14.74 32.77 -10.69
CA LEU A 259 14.42 31.48 -10.04
C LEU A 259 13.93 31.68 -8.61
N GLU A 260 14.49 32.63 -7.87
CA GLU A 260 14.04 32.93 -6.51
C GLU A 260 12.59 33.42 -6.48
N SER A 261 12.20 34.29 -7.42
CA SER A 261 10.81 34.75 -7.53
C SER A 261 9.83 33.63 -7.90
N ILE A 262 10.23 32.72 -8.80
CA ILE A 262 9.44 31.54 -9.17
C ILE A 262 9.31 30.58 -7.98
N LEU A 263 10.40 30.26 -7.29
CA LEU A 263 10.40 29.33 -6.16
C LEU A 263 9.63 29.90 -4.96
N SER A 264 9.78 31.19 -4.68
CA SER A 264 8.99 31.89 -3.67
C SER A 264 7.49 31.81 -3.97
N SER A 265 7.10 32.09 -5.22
CA SER A 265 5.71 31.98 -5.67
C SER A 265 5.21 30.53 -5.71
N ALA A 266 6.09 29.56 -5.96
CA ALA A 266 5.74 28.13 -5.95
C ALA A 266 5.39 27.63 -4.54
N SER A 267 6.03 28.19 -3.50
CA SER A 267 5.74 27.82 -2.10
C SER A 267 4.28 28.06 -1.71
N TYR A 268 3.58 29.01 -2.36
CA TYR A 268 2.15 29.25 -2.17
C TYR A 268 1.28 28.01 -2.46
N PHE A 269 1.70 27.14 -3.38
CA PHE A 269 0.93 25.96 -3.80
C PHE A 269 1.32 24.68 -3.05
N VAL A 270 2.48 24.68 -2.41
CA VAL A 270 3.04 23.48 -1.75
C VAL A 270 2.66 23.53 -0.27
N ARG A 271 1.77 22.63 0.15
CA ARG A 271 1.42 22.42 1.55
C ARG A 271 1.82 21.00 1.94
N LEU A 272 3.02 20.84 2.49
CA LEU A 272 3.49 19.56 3.03
C LEU A 272 3.11 19.45 4.52
N ALA A 273 1.84 19.68 4.87
CA ALA A 273 1.40 19.58 6.26
C ALA A 273 0.93 18.14 6.57
N PRO A 274 1.27 17.58 7.74
CA PRO A 274 0.66 16.34 8.20
C PRO A 274 -0.85 16.56 8.47
N PRO A 275 -1.69 15.51 8.39
CA PRO A 275 -3.12 15.63 8.63
C PRO A 275 -3.45 16.23 10.00
N ASP A 276 -4.59 16.91 10.12
CA ASP A 276 -4.96 17.63 11.35
C ASP A 276 -5.11 16.71 12.57
N PHE A 277 -5.55 15.47 12.35
CA PHE A 277 -5.69 14.45 13.39
C PHE A 277 -4.35 13.84 13.85
N ALA A 278 -3.22 14.18 13.21
CA ALA A 278 -1.92 13.67 13.63
C ALA A 278 -1.57 14.18 15.04
N PRO A 279 -1.09 13.31 15.95
CA PRO A 279 -0.62 13.72 17.26
C PRO A 279 0.42 14.84 17.20
N ILE A 280 0.44 15.71 18.22
CA ILE A 280 1.34 16.87 18.32
C ILE A 280 2.81 16.48 18.12
N TRP A 281 3.23 15.35 18.69
CA TRP A 281 4.60 14.86 18.55
C TRP A 281 4.96 14.48 17.11
N ILE A 282 4.01 13.97 16.31
CA ILE A 282 4.23 13.67 14.88
C ILE A 282 4.36 14.98 14.10
N LYS A 283 3.51 15.97 14.39
CA LYS A 283 3.59 17.30 13.75
C LYS A 283 4.93 17.98 14.08
N GLY A 284 5.36 17.94 15.33
CA GLY A 284 6.66 18.46 15.77
C GLY A 284 7.85 17.74 15.14
N PHE A 285 7.82 16.41 15.07
CA PHE A 285 8.85 15.63 14.39
C PHE A 285 8.92 15.95 12.89
N HIS A 286 7.77 16.01 12.22
CA HIS A 286 7.67 16.36 10.81
C HIS A 286 8.25 17.75 10.54
N GLN A 287 7.87 18.76 11.34
CA GLN A 287 8.42 20.10 11.22
C GLN A 287 9.93 20.13 11.50
N GLY A 288 10.38 19.42 12.54
CA GLY A 288 11.80 19.30 12.88
C GLY A 288 12.62 18.67 11.74
N LEU A 289 12.05 17.65 11.08
CA LEU A 289 12.68 17.01 9.92
C LEU A 289 12.77 17.97 8.72
N LEU A 290 11.68 18.68 8.39
CA LEU A 290 11.72 19.68 7.32
C LEU A 290 12.70 20.82 7.62
N ASN A 291 12.79 21.26 8.88
CA ASN A 291 13.76 22.25 9.33
C ASN A 291 15.20 21.74 9.22
N LEU A 292 15.46 20.49 9.61
CA LEU A 292 16.78 19.84 9.46
C LEU A 292 17.19 19.76 7.98
N LEU A 293 16.22 19.47 7.12
CA LEU A 293 16.40 19.48 5.67
C LEU A 293 16.48 20.92 5.10
N GLY A 294 16.19 21.95 5.90
CA GLY A 294 16.14 23.37 5.53
C GLY A 294 15.11 23.69 4.44
N ILE A 295 13.98 22.99 4.49
CA ILE A 295 12.76 23.22 3.69
C ILE A 295 11.53 23.45 4.58
N GLY A 296 11.76 23.81 5.86
CA GLY A 296 10.73 24.04 6.87
C GLY A 296 9.72 25.14 6.53
N TYR A 297 10.01 25.98 5.54
CA TYR A 297 9.06 26.99 5.06
C TYR A 297 7.94 26.37 4.20
N LEU A 298 8.13 25.17 3.62
CA LEU A 298 7.12 24.49 2.78
C LEU A 298 5.98 23.85 3.58
N SER A 299 6.09 23.79 4.91
CA SER A 299 4.99 23.40 5.79
C SER A 299 4.16 24.58 6.28
N ASN A 300 4.68 25.80 6.13
CA ASN A 300 3.93 27.03 6.41
C ASN A 300 3.25 27.51 5.14
N GLU A 301 2.13 28.19 5.30
CA GLU A 301 1.43 28.81 4.18
C GLU A 301 2.31 29.91 3.57
N GLY A 302 2.64 29.76 2.28
CA GLY A 302 3.10 30.91 1.51
C GLY A 302 1.97 31.94 1.49
N LEU A 303 2.18 33.09 2.14
CA LEU A 303 1.10 34.05 2.41
C LEU A 303 0.55 34.73 1.14
N PHE A 304 1.33 34.80 0.04
CA PHE A 304 0.92 35.53 -1.16
C PHE A 304 1.43 34.88 -2.45
N PHE A 305 0.54 34.77 -3.44
CA PHE A 305 0.89 34.50 -4.83
C PHE A 305 0.99 35.83 -5.58
N ASN A 306 2.21 36.33 -5.77
CA ASN A 306 2.46 37.59 -6.48
C ASN A 306 3.62 37.44 -7.47
N PRO A 307 3.45 36.67 -8.55
CA PRO A 307 4.49 36.52 -9.55
C PRO A 307 4.68 37.84 -10.33
N PRO A 308 5.92 38.22 -10.68
CA PRO A 308 6.19 39.45 -11.43
C PRO A 308 5.50 39.54 -12.80
N ASN A 309 5.16 38.40 -13.40
CA ASN A 309 4.36 38.31 -14.62
C ASN A 309 3.66 36.95 -14.72
N VAL A 310 2.70 36.84 -15.64
CA VAL A 310 1.89 35.63 -15.86
C VAL A 310 2.76 34.40 -16.16
N THR A 311 3.80 34.56 -16.98
CA THR A 311 4.70 33.45 -17.35
C THR A 311 5.45 32.90 -16.15
N MET A 312 5.92 33.77 -15.24
CA MET A 312 6.51 33.35 -13.96
C MET A 312 5.47 32.70 -13.04
N GLY A 313 4.22 33.16 -13.08
CA GLY A 313 3.10 32.51 -12.40
C GLY A 313 2.88 31.06 -12.85
N ILE A 314 2.82 30.83 -14.17
CA ILE A 314 2.71 29.49 -14.76
C ILE A 314 3.92 28.63 -14.38
N ALA A 315 5.14 29.19 -14.48
CA ALA A 315 6.35 28.49 -14.07
C ALA A 315 6.29 28.07 -12.58
N SER A 316 5.77 28.93 -11.72
CA SER A 316 5.64 28.65 -10.28
C SER A 316 4.71 27.46 -10.01
N VAL A 317 3.61 27.34 -10.75
CA VAL A 317 2.71 26.18 -10.69
C VAL A 317 3.43 24.91 -11.13
N ILE A 318 4.20 24.97 -12.22
CA ILE A 318 4.97 23.81 -12.71
C ILE A 318 6.01 23.37 -11.67
N PHE A 319 6.72 24.31 -11.04
CA PHE A 319 7.66 24.02 -9.96
C PHE A 319 6.97 23.44 -8.73
N ALA A 320 5.78 23.93 -8.36
CA ALA A 320 5.01 23.36 -7.28
C ALA A 320 4.62 21.90 -7.55
N ILE A 321 4.15 21.58 -8.76
CA ILE A 321 3.87 20.19 -9.17
C ILE A 321 5.14 19.35 -9.07
N ALA A 322 6.28 19.86 -9.56
CA ALA A 322 7.56 19.15 -9.45
C ALA A 322 7.95 18.85 -7.99
N PHE A 323 7.70 19.76 -7.05
CA PHE A 323 7.93 19.51 -5.62
C PHE A 323 7.05 18.38 -5.09
N TYR A 324 5.77 18.32 -5.45
CA TYR A 324 4.92 17.18 -5.08
C TYR A 324 5.42 15.86 -5.68
N LEU A 325 5.88 15.86 -6.94
CA LEU A 325 6.45 14.66 -7.56
C LEU A 325 7.74 14.22 -6.85
N LEU A 326 8.61 15.15 -6.43
CA LEU A 326 9.79 14.83 -5.63
C LEU A 326 9.42 14.26 -4.26
N PHE A 327 8.37 14.80 -3.62
CA PHE A 327 7.85 14.26 -2.37
C PHE A 327 7.33 12.83 -2.54
N LEU A 328 6.52 12.58 -3.57
CA LEU A 328 6.04 11.23 -3.91
C LEU A 328 7.19 10.28 -4.26
N PHE A 329 8.26 10.76 -4.88
CA PHE A 329 9.47 9.98 -5.14
C PHE A 329 10.18 9.52 -3.86
N VAL A 330 10.28 10.38 -2.85
CA VAL A 330 10.85 9.98 -1.54
C VAL A 330 9.93 8.97 -0.84
N LEU A 331 8.61 9.19 -0.88
CA LEU A 331 7.63 8.23 -0.34
C LEU A 331 7.67 6.89 -1.06
N SER A 332 7.88 6.89 -2.38
CA SER A 332 7.93 5.67 -3.18
C SER A 332 9.08 4.75 -2.77
N TYR A 333 10.22 5.32 -2.37
CA TYR A 333 11.31 4.54 -1.78
C TYR A 333 10.87 3.88 -0.47
N GLY A 334 10.23 4.62 0.43
CA GLY A 334 9.70 4.07 1.68
C GLY A 334 8.70 2.93 1.44
N GLY A 335 7.78 3.09 0.49
CA GLY A 335 6.85 2.02 0.10
C GLY A 335 7.56 0.81 -0.51
N ALA A 336 8.56 1.03 -1.37
CA ALA A 336 9.34 -0.05 -1.96
C ALA A 336 10.14 -0.86 -0.91
N ILE A 337 10.73 -0.19 0.10
CA ILE A 337 11.36 -0.85 1.25
C ILE A 337 10.32 -1.67 2.01
N TRP A 338 9.15 -1.07 2.30
CA TRP A 338 8.10 -1.72 3.08
C TRP A 338 7.64 -3.02 2.44
N PHE A 339 7.22 -3.00 1.16
CA PHE A 339 6.71 -4.20 0.51
C PHE A 339 7.79 -5.23 0.18
N SER A 340 9.02 -4.79 -0.15
CA SER A 340 10.15 -5.73 -0.30
C SER A 340 10.50 -6.39 1.04
N GLY A 341 10.43 -5.63 2.13
CA GLY A 341 10.74 -6.09 3.48
C GLY A 341 9.66 -6.99 4.06
N THR A 342 8.38 -6.69 3.90
CA THR A 342 7.29 -7.58 4.35
C THR A 342 7.31 -8.90 3.58
N THR A 343 7.71 -8.88 2.30
CA THR A 343 7.97 -10.10 1.52
C THR A 343 9.08 -10.94 2.13
N LEU A 344 10.22 -10.32 2.48
CA LEU A 344 11.29 -11.02 3.20
C LEU A 344 10.81 -11.57 4.55
N ILE A 345 10.11 -10.77 5.34
CA ILE A 345 9.59 -11.18 6.65
C ILE A 345 8.69 -12.39 6.48
N TYR A 346 7.76 -12.37 5.53
CA TYR A 346 6.85 -13.48 5.29
C TYR A 346 7.60 -14.77 4.90
N LEU A 347 8.55 -14.71 3.96
CA LEU A 347 9.39 -15.86 3.60
C LEU A 347 10.13 -16.43 4.81
N VAL A 348 10.60 -15.54 5.69
CA VAL A 348 11.30 -15.89 6.91
C VAL A 348 10.38 -16.51 7.96
N LEU A 349 9.12 -16.06 8.06
CA LEU A 349 8.12 -16.63 8.95
C LEU A 349 7.72 -18.03 8.49
N VAL A 350 7.41 -18.21 7.20
CA VAL A 350 7.08 -19.53 6.62
C VAL A 350 8.20 -20.53 6.86
N LYS A 351 9.45 -20.15 6.63
CA LYS A 351 10.58 -21.05 6.91
C LYS A 351 10.75 -21.39 8.39
N LYS A 352 10.31 -20.53 9.32
CA LYS A 352 10.42 -20.81 10.77
C LYS A 352 9.25 -21.59 11.33
N LYS A 353 8.06 -21.39 10.78
CA LYS A 353 6.84 -22.00 11.28
C LYS A 353 6.59 -23.37 10.61
N ASP A 354 6.83 -23.47 9.30
CA ASP A 354 6.54 -24.68 8.50
C ASP A 354 7.79 -25.47 8.07
N ASP A 355 9.00 -24.97 8.38
CA ASP A 355 10.28 -25.46 7.85
C ASP A 355 10.36 -25.51 6.30
N ARG A 356 9.44 -24.84 5.59
CA ARG A 356 9.37 -24.78 4.13
C ARG A 356 10.13 -23.58 3.58
N ASN A 357 11.02 -23.81 2.61
CA ASN A 357 11.66 -22.73 1.86
C ASN A 357 10.89 -22.45 0.56
N LEU A 358 10.03 -21.42 0.58
CA LEU A 358 9.22 -21.06 -0.60
C LEU A 358 10.07 -20.69 -1.83
N LEU A 359 11.32 -20.27 -1.67
CA LEU A 359 12.19 -19.91 -2.80
C LEU A 359 12.66 -21.11 -3.62
N GLU A 360 12.63 -22.31 -3.04
CA GLU A 360 13.08 -23.56 -3.69
C GLU A 360 11.94 -24.32 -4.37
N VAL A 361 10.69 -23.93 -4.09
CA VAL A 361 9.52 -24.52 -4.74
C VAL A 361 9.53 -24.09 -6.22
N LYS A 362 9.54 -25.06 -7.13
CA LYS A 362 9.28 -24.79 -8.55
C LYS A 362 7.78 -24.51 -8.68
N GLU A 363 7.40 -23.28 -9.02
CA GLU A 363 6.02 -23.03 -9.47
C GLU A 363 5.79 -23.90 -10.70
N GLU A 364 4.70 -24.67 -10.73
CA GLU A 364 4.17 -25.17 -12.01
C GLU A 364 3.87 -23.92 -12.85
N GLU A 365 4.63 -23.77 -13.94
CA GLU A 365 4.57 -22.62 -14.83
C GLU A 365 3.12 -22.44 -15.31
N GLU A 366 2.47 -21.34 -14.90
CA GLU A 366 1.32 -20.88 -15.67
C GLU A 366 1.89 -20.45 -17.02
N GLU A 367 1.62 -21.25 -18.07
CA GLU A 367 1.65 -20.77 -19.44
C GLU A 367 0.79 -19.51 -19.52
N ILE A 368 1.41 -18.35 -19.37
CA ILE A 368 0.81 -17.07 -19.75
C ILE A 368 0.76 -17.12 -21.27
N LYS A 369 -0.25 -17.79 -21.82
CA LYS A 369 -0.52 -17.75 -23.26
C LYS A 369 -0.71 -16.28 -23.64
N PRO A 370 0.11 -15.74 -24.57
CA PRO A 370 -0.13 -14.40 -25.07
C PRO A 370 -1.50 -14.40 -25.77
N GLU A 371 -2.42 -13.58 -25.28
CA GLU A 371 -3.65 -13.26 -26.01
C GLU A 371 -3.24 -12.68 -27.37
N GLY A 372 -3.46 -13.43 -28.45
CA GLY A 372 -3.34 -12.91 -29.80
C GLY A 372 -2.58 -13.77 -30.82
N VAL A 373 -2.79 -15.09 -30.85
CA VAL A 373 -2.61 -15.86 -32.09
C VAL A 373 -3.91 -16.58 -32.37
N LYS A 374 -4.60 -16.19 -33.44
CA LYS A 374 -5.73 -16.95 -33.98
C LYS A 374 -5.18 -18.33 -34.38
N GLU A 375 -5.68 -19.38 -33.77
CA GLU A 375 -5.55 -20.73 -34.30
C GLU A 375 -6.26 -20.76 -35.66
N GLU A 376 -5.48 -20.74 -36.74
CA GLU A 376 -5.95 -21.31 -38.00
C GLU A 376 -6.12 -22.81 -37.79
N THR A 377 -7.38 -23.24 -37.72
CA THR A 377 -7.80 -24.63 -37.82
C THR A 377 -7.09 -25.32 -39.00
N ARG A 378 -6.23 -26.31 -38.69
CA ARG A 378 -5.84 -27.35 -39.65
C ARG A 378 -6.85 -28.51 -39.55
N PRO A 379 -7.36 -29.05 -40.66
CA PRO A 379 -8.32 -30.14 -40.63
C PRO A 379 -7.70 -31.43 -40.08
N GLU A 380 -8.51 -32.18 -39.34
CA GLU A 380 -8.22 -33.53 -38.83
C GLU A 380 -7.85 -34.49 -39.96
N GLU A 381 -6.65 -35.09 -39.89
CA GLU A 381 -6.35 -36.32 -40.62
C GLU A 381 -6.82 -37.52 -39.78
N VAL A 382 -7.83 -38.19 -40.34
CA VAL A 382 -8.45 -39.42 -39.87
C VAL A 382 -7.41 -40.55 -39.80
N LYS A 383 -7.27 -41.19 -38.63
CA LYS A 383 -6.57 -42.48 -38.49
C LYS A 383 -7.46 -43.62 -39.01
N PRO A 384 -6.94 -44.57 -39.81
CA PRO A 384 -7.69 -45.77 -40.14
C PRO A 384 -7.65 -46.81 -39.01
N GLU A 385 -8.81 -47.44 -38.80
CA GLU A 385 -9.08 -48.51 -37.85
C GLU A 385 -8.25 -49.77 -38.12
N THR A 386 -7.62 -50.31 -37.07
CA THR A 386 -7.03 -51.64 -37.06
C THR A 386 -8.14 -52.68 -36.85
N LYS A 387 -8.48 -53.45 -37.90
CA LYS A 387 -9.24 -54.70 -37.74
C LYS A 387 -8.26 -55.84 -37.46
N ALA A 388 -8.54 -56.56 -36.38
CA ALA A 388 -7.95 -57.85 -36.07
C ALA A 388 -8.58 -58.94 -36.94
N GLU A 389 -7.75 -59.79 -37.54
CA GLU A 389 -8.13 -61.15 -37.93
C GLU A 389 -7.02 -62.10 -37.45
N SER A 390 -7.47 -63.14 -36.77
CA SER A 390 -6.74 -64.21 -36.10
C SER A 390 -6.39 -65.35 -37.06
N GLU A 391 -5.31 -66.07 -36.72
CA GLU A 391 -5.08 -67.51 -36.99
C GLU A 391 -4.93 -67.94 -38.47
N THR A 392 -3.90 -68.64 -38.95
CA THR A 392 -3.40 -69.95 -38.50
C THR A 392 -2.23 -70.42 -39.40
N ALA A 393 -1.35 -71.25 -38.82
CA ALA A 393 -0.65 -72.42 -39.39
C ALA A 393 0.31 -72.32 -40.61
N GLY A 394 1.52 -72.85 -40.40
CA GLY A 394 2.06 -73.90 -41.29
C GLY A 394 3.34 -73.59 -42.08
N ASN A 395 4.43 -74.24 -41.64
CA ASN A 395 5.72 -74.53 -42.31
C ASN A 395 6.71 -73.41 -42.60
#